data_AF-A0A9R1LE22-F1
#
_entry.id   AF-A0A9R1LE22-F1
#
_cell.length_a   1.000
_cell.length_b   1.000
_cell.length_c   1.000
_cell.angle_alpha   90.00
_cell.angle_beta   90.00
_cell.angle_gamma   90.00
#
_symmetry.space_group_name_H-M   'P 1'
#
loop_
_entity.id
_entity.type
_entity.pdbx_description
1 polymer ?
#
loop_
_entity_poly.entity_id
_entity_poly.type
_entity_poly.pdbx_seq_one_letter_code
_entity_poly.pdbx_strand_id
1 'polypeptide(L)'
;MDTALLEVLVEHHNNGDHAQNGWNSHVYSAVIGNVREKCSVTITKENVSSRYKTFEKHYEAISKMLSQSGFGWDWINNKLSTDSEDVWLKYVAANKKVGHYKNKVIKNWDAITTIYSKDHANGEGVVTGAETVVEPTTEPNEDSPEVPQKTANR
;
A
#
# COMPACT_ATOMS: atom_id res chain seq x y z
N MET A 1 -16.08 11.67 -14.33
CA MET A 1 -14.78 12.35 -14.31
C MET A 1 -13.66 11.44 -13.84
N ASP A 2 -13.68 10.93 -12.59
CA ASP A 2 -12.60 10.05 -12.09
C ASP A 2 -12.31 8.85 -12.99
N THR A 3 -13.34 8.19 -13.53
CA THR A 3 -13.18 7.09 -14.49
C THR A 3 -12.41 7.56 -15.74
N ALA A 4 -12.79 8.67 -16.37
CA ALA A 4 -12.10 9.22 -17.53
C ALA A 4 -10.65 9.63 -17.23
N LEU A 5 -10.39 10.11 -16.01
CA LEU A 5 -9.03 10.42 -15.59
C LEU A 5 -8.21 9.14 -15.41
N LEU A 6 -8.75 8.14 -14.70
CA LEU A 6 -8.06 6.88 -14.39
C LEU A 6 -7.82 6.02 -15.63
N GLU A 7 -8.71 6.02 -16.62
CA GLU A 7 -8.49 5.33 -17.90
C GLU A 7 -7.14 5.73 -18.54
N VAL A 8 -6.90 7.03 -18.66
CA VAL A 8 -5.65 7.56 -19.25
C VAL A 8 -4.45 7.29 -18.35
N LEU A 9 -4.60 7.43 -17.03
CA LEU A 9 -3.50 7.15 -16.11
C LEU A 9 -3.11 5.67 -16.09
N VAL A 10 -4.06 4.74 -16.20
CA VAL A 10 -3.78 3.30 -16.29
C VAL A 10 -3.09 2.97 -17.61
N GLU A 11 -3.54 3.54 -18.72
CA GLU A 11 -2.89 3.35 -20.02
C GLU A 11 -1.42 3.79 -19.99
N HIS A 12 -1.15 5.00 -19.51
CA HIS A 12 0.22 5.52 -19.40
C HIS A 12 1.06 4.82 -18.31
N HIS A 13 0.44 4.32 -17.24
CA HIS A 13 1.11 3.46 -16.26
C HIS A 13 1.67 2.20 -16.94
N ASN A 14 0.82 1.51 -17.71
CA ASN A 14 1.18 0.28 -18.40
C ASN A 14 2.24 0.51 -19.50
N ASN A 15 2.30 1.72 -20.07
CA ASN A 15 3.32 2.11 -21.04
C ASN A 15 4.66 2.54 -20.39
N GLY A 16 4.72 2.66 -19.05
CA GLY A 16 5.91 3.09 -18.33
C GLY A 16 6.18 4.59 -18.38
N ASP A 17 5.18 5.42 -18.70
CA ASP A 17 5.30 6.88 -18.87
C ASP A 17 5.38 7.65 -17.54
N HIS A 18 6.12 7.10 -16.57
CA HIS A 18 6.35 7.71 -15.28
C HIS A 18 7.44 8.78 -15.34
N ALA A 19 7.31 9.79 -14.49
CA ALA A 19 8.36 10.76 -14.20
C ALA A 19 8.90 10.52 -12.78
N GLN A 20 10.11 11.01 -12.48
CA GLN A 20 10.72 10.89 -11.15
C GLN A 20 9.77 11.31 -10.00
N ASN A 21 8.94 12.33 -10.23
CA ASN A 21 8.01 12.90 -9.26
C ASN A 21 6.57 12.96 -9.78
N GLY A 22 6.08 11.86 -10.39
CA GLY A 22 4.69 11.73 -10.84
C GLY A 22 4.58 11.43 -12.33
N TRP A 23 3.88 12.28 -13.07
CA TRP A 23 3.59 12.06 -14.49
C TRP A 23 4.32 13.04 -15.42
N ASN A 24 4.62 12.58 -16.63
CA ASN A 24 5.14 13.43 -17.69
C ASN A 24 4.10 14.48 -18.14
N SER A 25 4.56 15.61 -18.69
CA SER A 25 3.64 16.69 -19.09
C SER A 25 2.60 16.25 -20.13
N HIS A 26 2.98 15.34 -21.04
CA HIS A 26 2.06 14.84 -22.06
C HIS A 26 0.91 14.02 -21.47
N VAL A 27 1.15 13.28 -20.37
CA VAL A 27 0.12 12.50 -19.66
C VAL A 27 -0.94 13.44 -19.07
N TYR A 28 -0.51 14.56 -18.46
CA TYR A 28 -1.46 15.57 -17.97
C TYR A 28 -2.30 16.15 -19.11
N SER A 29 -1.69 16.46 -20.26
CA SER A 29 -2.42 16.94 -21.44
C SER A 29 -3.42 15.90 -21.96
N ALA A 30 -3.04 14.62 -22.00
CA ALA A 30 -3.92 13.53 -22.40
C ALA A 30 -5.11 13.38 -21.45
N VAL A 31 -4.89 13.42 -20.14
CA VAL A 31 -5.95 13.39 -19.13
C VAL A 31 -6.92 14.56 -19.31
N ILE A 32 -6.40 15.78 -19.47
CA ILE A 32 -7.22 16.98 -19.67
C ILE A 32 -8.06 16.85 -20.95
N GLY A 33 -7.46 16.37 -22.04
CA GLY A 33 -8.15 16.11 -23.30
C GLY A 33 -9.28 15.10 -23.16
N ASN A 34 -9.00 13.94 -22.56
CA ASN A 34 -9.98 12.87 -22.39
C ASN A 34 -11.13 13.28 -21.45
N VAL A 35 -10.84 14.01 -20.37
CA VAL A 35 -11.89 14.54 -19.48
C VAL A 35 -12.76 15.57 -20.21
N ARG A 36 -12.16 16.45 -21.01
CA ARG A 36 -12.90 17.41 -21.82
C ARG A 36 -13.83 16.72 -22.80
N GLU A 37 -13.37 15.67 -23.47
CA GLU A 37 -14.14 14.91 -24.43
C GLU A 37 -15.29 14.13 -23.76
N LYS A 38 -14.97 13.29 -22.75
CA LYS A 38 -15.95 12.38 -22.14
C LYS A 38 -16.89 13.04 -21.14
N CYS A 39 -16.44 14.10 -20.47
CA CYS A 39 -17.20 14.75 -19.40
C CYS A 39 -17.68 16.15 -19.78
N SER A 40 -17.24 16.71 -20.92
CA SER A 40 -17.55 18.10 -21.32
C SER A 40 -17.13 19.15 -20.28
N VAL A 41 -16.08 18.85 -19.49
CA VAL A 41 -15.54 19.75 -18.46
C VAL A 41 -14.06 20.02 -18.74
N THR A 42 -13.67 21.28 -18.65
CA THR A 42 -12.26 21.67 -18.70
C THR A 42 -11.68 21.63 -17.29
N ILE A 43 -10.57 20.91 -17.12
CA ILE A 43 -9.81 20.82 -15.87
C ILE A 43 -8.38 21.29 -16.09
N THR A 44 -7.70 21.67 -15.02
CA THR A 44 -6.29 22.06 -15.05
C THR A 44 -5.37 20.92 -14.60
N LYS A 45 -4.07 21.09 -14.83
CA LYS A 45 -3.03 20.18 -14.32
C LYS A 45 -3.09 20.05 -12.79
N GLU A 46 -3.41 21.13 -12.08
CA GLU A 46 -3.55 21.15 -10.62
C GLU A 46 -4.74 20.34 -10.16
N ASN A 47 -5.86 20.35 -10.90
CA ASN A 47 -7.01 19.49 -10.62
C ASN A 47 -6.62 18.01 -10.75
N VAL A 48 -5.94 17.63 -11.84
CA VAL A 48 -5.43 16.26 -12.05
C VAL A 48 -4.48 15.85 -10.92
N SER A 49 -3.50 16.70 -10.61
CA SER A 49 -2.50 16.44 -9.55
C SER A 49 -3.14 16.27 -8.18
N SER A 50 -4.13 17.12 -7.85
CA SER A 50 -4.85 17.04 -6.57
C SER A 50 -5.68 15.77 -6.48
N ARG A 51 -6.32 15.36 -7.59
CA ARG A 51 -7.10 14.13 -7.62
C ARG A 51 -6.21 12.89 -7.53
N TYR A 52 -5.07 12.89 -8.24
CA TYR A 52 -4.05 11.86 -8.14
C TYR A 52 -3.60 11.65 -6.68
N LYS A 53 -3.18 12.72 -5.99
CA LYS A 53 -2.83 12.66 -4.55
C LYS A 53 -3.96 12.14 -3.65
N THR A 54 -5.21 12.28 -4.09
CA THR A 54 -6.34 11.73 -3.33
C THR A 54 -6.47 10.23 -3.53
N PHE A 55 -6.22 9.72 -4.75
CA PHE A 55 -6.18 8.27 -5.01
C PHE A 55 -5.04 7.60 -4.24
N GLU A 56 -3.86 8.22 -4.22
CA GLU A 56 -2.72 7.77 -3.40
C GLU A 56 -3.12 7.59 -1.93
N LYS A 57 -3.75 8.60 -1.32
CA LYS A 57 -4.23 8.52 0.07
C LYS A 57 -5.30 7.45 0.29
N HIS A 58 -6.16 7.21 -0.71
CA HIS A 58 -7.12 6.11 -0.65
C HIS A 58 -6.40 4.77 -0.67
N TYR A 59 -5.47 4.60 -1.61
CA TYR A 59 -4.68 3.40 -1.76
C TYR A 59 -3.91 3.07 -0.47
N GLU A 60 -3.12 4.01 0.05
CA GLU A 60 -2.32 3.79 1.26
C GLU A 60 -3.18 3.36 2.46
N ALA A 61 -4.29 4.04 2.70
CA ALA A 61 -5.16 3.75 3.83
C ALA A 61 -5.87 2.41 3.68
N ILE A 62 -6.46 2.15 2.51
CA ILE A 62 -7.26 0.95 2.28
C ILE A 62 -6.37 -0.27 2.14
N SER A 63 -5.26 -0.21 1.42
CA SER A 63 -4.31 -1.32 1.31
C SER A 63 -3.74 -1.73 2.67
N LYS A 64 -3.51 -0.77 3.58
CA LYS A 64 -3.12 -1.08 4.96
C LYS A 64 -4.24 -1.74 5.78
N MET A 65 -5.51 -1.43 5.51
CA MET A 65 -6.63 -2.13 6.15
C MET A 65 -6.80 -3.53 5.57
N LEU A 66 -6.73 -3.67 4.24
CA LEU A 66 -6.83 -4.95 3.54
C LEU A 66 -5.70 -5.94 3.88
N SER A 67 -4.56 -5.45 4.36
CA SER A 67 -3.48 -6.31 4.87
C SER A 67 -3.74 -6.88 6.27
N GLN A 68 -4.83 -6.47 6.93
CA GLN A 68 -5.21 -6.98 8.25
C GLN A 68 -6.24 -8.10 8.12
N SER A 69 -6.15 -9.08 9.03
CA SER A 69 -7.18 -10.12 9.15
C SER A 69 -8.55 -9.52 9.44
N GLY A 70 -9.57 -10.01 8.76
CA GLY A 70 -10.97 -9.60 8.93
C GLY A 70 -11.36 -8.33 8.19
N PHE A 71 -10.51 -7.84 7.28
CA PHE A 71 -10.82 -6.79 6.33
C PHE A 71 -10.85 -7.35 4.91
N GLY A 72 -11.75 -6.81 4.10
CA GLY A 72 -11.89 -7.14 2.69
C GLY A 72 -12.38 -5.95 1.88
N TRP A 73 -12.57 -6.19 0.59
CA TRP A 73 -13.14 -5.22 -0.33
C TRP A 73 -14.48 -5.72 -0.87
N ASP A 74 -15.53 -4.92 -0.70
CA ASP A 74 -16.83 -5.17 -1.30
C ASP A 74 -16.85 -4.59 -2.72
N TRP A 75 -16.63 -5.45 -3.71
CA TRP A 75 -16.61 -5.08 -5.13
C TRP A 75 -17.95 -4.60 -5.66
N ILE A 76 -19.07 -5.00 -5.05
CA ILE A 76 -20.42 -4.61 -5.48
C ILE A 76 -20.70 -3.18 -5.01
N ASN A 77 -20.43 -2.90 -3.73
CA ASN A 77 -20.71 -1.60 -3.12
C ASN A 77 -19.53 -0.62 -3.21
N ASN A 78 -18.38 -1.05 -3.72
CA ASN A 78 -17.16 -0.27 -3.85
C ASN A 78 -16.72 0.36 -2.52
N LYS A 79 -16.68 -0.44 -1.45
CA LYS A 79 -16.32 0.02 -0.10
C LYS A 79 -15.57 -1.06 0.66
N LEU A 80 -14.96 -0.66 1.77
CA LEU A 80 -14.32 -1.59 2.70
C LEU A 80 -15.38 -2.52 3.32
N SER A 81 -15.08 -3.82 3.37
CA SER A 81 -15.83 -4.81 4.12
C SER A 81 -15.05 -5.26 5.34
N THR A 82 -15.75 -5.67 6.39
CA THR A 82 -15.17 -6.23 7.60
C THR A 82 -15.97 -7.43 8.06
N ASP A 83 -15.31 -8.45 8.61
CA ASP A 83 -15.96 -9.68 9.08
C ASP A 83 -16.94 -9.41 10.23
N SER A 84 -16.63 -8.44 11.09
CA SER A 84 -17.50 -8.02 12.19
C SER A 84 -17.29 -6.55 12.58
N GLU A 85 -18.26 -6.01 13.32
CA GLU A 85 -18.15 -4.68 13.91
C GLU A 85 -16.98 -4.58 14.91
N ASP A 86 -16.71 -5.65 15.66
CA ASP A 86 -15.62 -5.67 16.65
C ASP A 86 -14.24 -5.52 16.00
N VAL A 87 -14.02 -6.16 14.83
CA VAL A 87 -12.79 -6.01 14.05
C VAL A 87 -12.60 -4.54 13.64
N TRP A 88 -13.67 -3.92 13.15
CA TRP A 88 -13.65 -2.50 12.79
C TRP A 88 -13.35 -1.59 13.99
N LEU A 89 -14.07 -1.77 15.11
CA LEU A 89 -13.92 -0.97 16.32
C LEU A 89 -12.51 -1.07 16.91
N LYS A 90 -11.93 -2.27 16.94
CA LYS A 90 -10.56 -2.50 17.42
C LYS A 90 -9.54 -1.77 16.55
N TYR A 91 -9.70 -1.83 15.22
CA TYR A 91 -8.76 -1.16 14.30
C TYR A 91 -8.85 0.37 14.40
N VAL A 92 -10.06 0.94 14.41
CA VAL A 92 -10.25 2.39 14.45
C VAL A 92 -9.90 3.00 15.80
N ALA A 93 -9.99 2.23 16.90
CA ALA A 93 -9.50 2.66 18.21
C ALA A 93 -8.00 3.05 18.17
N ALA A 94 -7.20 2.28 17.43
CA ALA A 94 -5.79 2.57 17.19
C ALA A 94 -5.55 3.56 16.02
N ASN A 95 -6.49 3.68 15.07
CA ASN A 95 -6.33 4.43 13.82
C ASN A 95 -7.48 5.40 13.55
N LYS A 96 -7.79 6.31 14.50
CA LYS A 96 -8.98 7.20 14.44
C LYS A 96 -9.15 7.97 13.12
N LYS A 97 -8.05 8.32 12.44
CA LYS A 97 -8.06 9.08 11.17
C LYS A 97 -8.73 8.34 10.01
N VAL A 98 -8.77 7.00 10.04
CA VAL A 98 -9.35 6.20 8.95
C VAL A 98 -10.84 5.89 9.15
N GLY A 99 -11.44 6.33 10.26
CA GLY A 99 -12.82 5.96 10.61
C GLY A 99 -13.86 6.29 9.54
N HIS A 100 -13.61 7.34 8.76
CA HIS A 100 -14.47 7.74 7.66
C HIS A 100 -14.53 6.74 6.49
N TYR A 101 -13.57 5.80 6.38
CA TYR A 101 -13.57 4.79 5.32
C TYR A 101 -14.61 3.69 5.49
N LYS A 102 -15.18 3.50 6.69
CA LYS A 102 -16.20 2.46 6.96
C LYS A 102 -17.34 2.47 5.95
N ASN A 103 -17.81 3.67 5.65
CA ASN A 103 -18.98 3.90 4.82
C ASN A 103 -18.62 4.65 3.53
N LYS A 104 -17.32 4.84 3.26
CA LYS A 104 -16.87 5.59 2.10
C LYS A 104 -16.88 4.69 0.87
N VAL A 105 -17.60 5.14 -0.15
CA VAL A 105 -17.57 4.53 -1.47
C VAL A 105 -16.35 5.05 -2.24
N ILE A 106 -15.46 4.15 -2.65
CA ILE A 106 -14.31 4.44 -3.53
C ILE A 106 -14.50 3.65 -4.82
N LYS A 107 -15.03 4.31 -5.84
CA LYS A 107 -15.17 3.73 -7.17
C LYS A 107 -13.80 3.58 -7.84
N ASN A 108 -13.72 2.69 -8.84
CA ASN A 108 -12.51 2.43 -9.63
C ASN A 108 -11.33 1.95 -8.76
N TRP A 109 -11.62 1.18 -7.71
CA TRP A 109 -10.59 0.67 -6.80
C TRP A 109 -9.56 -0.19 -7.55
N ASP A 110 -10.01 -0.97 -8.54
CA ASP A 110 -9.17 -1.73 -9.46
C ASP A 110 -8.13 -0.83 -10.17
N ALA A 111 -8.57 0.23 -10.85
CA ALA A 111 -7.67 1.16 -11.54
C ALA A 111 -6.72 1.88 -10.56
N ILE A 112 -7.20 2.24 -9.37
CA ILE A 112 -6.35 2.82 -8.31
C ILE A 112 -5.29 1.80 -7.88
N THR A 113 -5.67 0.55 -7.63
CA THR A 113 -4.70 -0.49 -7.28
C THR A 113 -3.71 -0.73 -8.42
N THR A 114 -4.12 -0.69 -9.68
CA THR A 114 -3.20 -0.86 -10.81
C THR A 114 -2.09 0.19 -10.78
N ILE A 115 -2.43 1.47 -10.60
CA ILE A 115 -1.44 2.57 -10.65
C ILE A 115 -0.49 2.57 -9.45
N TYR A 116 -0.95 2.15 -8.27
CA TYR A 116 -0.18 2.29 -7.01
C TYR A 116 0.34 0.96 -6.41
N SER A 117 -0.06 -0.19 -6.96
CA SER A 117 0.50 -1.47 -6.53
C SER A 117 1.99 -1.53 -6.86
N LYS A 118 2.80 -1.81 -5.85
CA LYS A 118 4.26 -1.89 -6.00
C LYS A 118 4.73 -3.07 -6.84
N ASP A 119 3.82 -3.99 -7.19
CA ASP A 119 4.15 -5.27 -7.81
C ASP A 119 4.11 -5.28 -9.34
N HIS A 120 3.84 -4.14 -10.00
CA HIS A 120 4.00 -4.04 -11.46
C HIS A 120 5.11 -3.04 -11.82
N ALA A 121 6.33 -3.59 -11.87
CA ALA A 121 7.56 -3.05 -12.46
C ALA A 121 8.10 -1.71 -11.91
N ASN A 122 8.97 -1.79 -10.91
CA ASN A 122 10.28 -1.12 -10.99
C ASN A 122 11.32 -1.91 -10.19
N GLY A 123 12.35 -2.40 -10.86
CA GLY A 123 13.41 -3.20 -10.25
C GLY A 123 14.25 -2.37 -9.28
N GLU A 124 13.99 -2.48 -7.99
CA GLU A 124 14.96 -2.14 -6.94
C GLU A 124 14.89 -3.19 -5.82
N GLY A 125 15.49 -4.35 -6.09
CA GLY A 125 15.96 -5.23 -5.05
C GLY A 125 17.28 -4.70 -4.48
N VAL A 126 17.20 -3.73 -3.57
CA VAL A 126 18.34 -3.43 -2.68
C VAL A 126 18.18 -4.30 -1.44
N VAL A 127 18.75 -5.50 -1.50
CA VAL A 127 19.15 -6.25 -0.31
C VAL A 127 20.38 -5.54 0.24
N THR A 128 20.18 -4.67 1.24
CA THR A 128 21.27 -4.32 2.15
C THR A 128 21.31 -5.43 3.18
N GLY A 129 22.10 -6.47 2.90
CA GLY A 129 22.50 -7.46 3.89
C GLY A 129 23.30 -6.77 4.97
N ALA A 130 22.67 -6.47 6.11
CA ALA A 130 23.40 -6.17 7.34
C ALA A 130 23.91 -7.51 7.89
N GLU A 131 25.15 -7.85 7.56
CA GLU A 131 25.89 -8.90 8.24
C GLU A 131 26.03 -8.51 9.72
N THR A 132 25.35 -9.26 10.58
CA THR A 132 25.50 -9.14 12.02
C THR A 132 26.75 -9.90 12.43
N VAL A 133 27.87 -9.18 12.59
CA VAL A 133 29.05 -9.73 13.28
C VAL A 133 28.76 -9.68 14.77
N VAL A 134 28.48 -10.85 15.32
CA VAL A 134 28.42 -11.13 16.76
C VAL A 134 29.79 -10.87 17.41
N GLU A 135 29.83 -10.00 18.42
CA GLU A 135 30.98 -9.86 19.32
C GLU A 135 31.12 -11.11 20.21
N PRO A 136 32.35 -11.62 20.43
CA PRO A 136 32.58 -12.78 21.29
C PRO A 136 32.67 -12.34 22.75
N THR A 137 31.79 -12.85 23.60
CA THR A 137 31.97 -12.74 25.06
C THR A 137 32.87 -13.89 25.52
N THR A 138 34.14 -13.57 25.78
CA THR A 138 35.10 -14.42 26.50
C THR A 138 34.73 -14.52 27.98
N GLU A 139 34.60 -15.74 28.47
CA GLU A 139 34.60 -16.10 29.89
C GLU A 139 35.96 -15.81 30.55
N PRO A 140 36.01 -15.69 31.89
CA PRO A 140 36.91 -16.58 32.60
C PRO A 140 36.34 -17.20 33.89
N ASN A 141 36.56 -18.51 33.94
CA ASN A 141 36.70 -19.53 35.00
C ASN A 141 36.75 -19.19 36.52
N GLU A 142 36.53 -20.31 37.23
CA GLU A 142 36.83 -20.70 38.63
C GLU A 142 35.63 -20.55 39.59
N ASP A 143 35.17 -21.57 40.33
CA ASP A 143 35.83 -22.74 40.92
C ASP A 143 34.79 -23.88 41.16
N SER A 144 35.32 -25.10 41.29
CA SER A 144 34.69 -26.42 41.50
C SER A 144 33.87 -26.57 42.82
N PRO A 145 33.29 -27.75 43.18
CA PRO A 145 33.25 -29.05 42.48
C PRO A 145 31.87 -29.74 42.39
N GLU A 146 31.81 -30.70 41.45
CA GLU A 146 30.76 -31.70 41.24
C GLU A 146 31.06 -33.01 42.00
N VAL A 147 30.01 -33.71 42.44
CA VAL A 147 30.02 -35.15 42.83
C VAL A 147 28.66 -35.77 42.42
N PRO A 148 28.57 -37.09 42.10
CA PRO A 148 28.45 -37.56 40.72
C PRO A 148 27.41 -38.69 40.54
N GLN A 149 26.62 -38.75 39.47
CA GLN A 149 25.82 -39.97 39.18
C GLN A 149 25.78 -40.38 37.70
N LYS A 150 26.81 -41.15 37.33
CA LYS A 150 26.78 -42.47 36.67
C LYS A 150 25.67 -42.76 35.62
N THR A 151 26.07 -42.55 34.36
CA THR A 151 25.92 -43.39 33.16
C THR A 151 24.87 -44.50 33.05
N ALA A 152 24.19 -44.45 31.89
CA ALA A 152 24.07 -45.49 30.85
C ALA A 152 22.68 -46.12 30.64
N ASN A 153 22.16 -45.84 29.43
CA ASN A 153 21.15 -46.61 28.72
C ASN A 153 21.59 -48.07 28.52
N ARG A 154 20.70 -49.00 28.85
CA ARG A 154 20.24 -50.05 27.93
C ARG A 154 18.89 -50.59 28.39
#